data_AF-A0A7V9U1C0-F1
#
_entry.id   AF-A0A7V9U1C0-F1
#
_cell.length_a   1.000
_cell.length_b   1.000
_cell.length_c   1.000
_cell.angle_alpha   90.00
_cell.angle_beta   90.00
_cell.angle_gamma   90.00
#
_symmetry.space_group_name_H-M   'P 1'
#
loop_
_entity.id
_entity.type
_entity.pdbx_description
1 polymer ?
#
loop_
_entity_poly.entity_id
_entity_poly.type
_entity_poly.pdbx_seq_one_letter_code
_entity_poly.pdbx_strand_id
1 'polypeptide(L)' 'MILHAAGETGPAPPGSVAIVLTAKNEAELLELAKLDPDAHPITECDGPYAGQTLAIGFPPCVDRRTIFRHLRLWKGAP' A
#
# COMPACT_ATOMS: atom_id res chain seq x y z
N MET A 1 5.62 -16.04 -2.73
CA MET A 1 4.52 -15.11 -3.12
C MET A 1 5.12 -14.04 -4.03
N ILE A 2 4.66 -13.94 -5.28
CA ILE A 2 5.11 -12.90 -6.21
C ILE A 2 4.37 -11.62 -5.84
N LEU A 3 5.11 -10.62 -5.40
CA LEU A 3 4.57 -9.28 -5.14
C LEU A 3 4.41 -8.57 -6.48
N HIS A 4 3.20 -8.58 -7.02
CA HIS A 4 2.85 -7.71 -8.13
C HIS A 4 2.42 -6.36 -7.55
N ALA A 5 3.19 -5.31 -7.80
CA ALA A 5 2.71 -3.95 -7.66
C ALA A 5 1.68 -3.70 -8.77
N ALA A 6 0.47 -4.21 -8.59
CA ALA A 6 -0.65 -3.94 -9.48
C ALA A 6 -1.23 -2.59 -9.09
N GLY A 7 -0.68 -1.54 -9.70
CA GLY A 7 -1.05 -0.15 -9.46
C GLY A 7 -0.22 0.73 -10.38
N GLU A 8 -0.45 0.63 -11.68
CA GLU A 8 0.23 1.45 -12.68
C GLU A 8 -0.14 2.93 -12.47
N THR A 9 0.78 3.69 -11.87
CA THR A 9 0.84 5.15 -12.03
C THR A 9 2.28 5.55 -12.33
N GLY A 10 2.60 5.53 -13.63
CA GLY A 10 3.84 6.06 -14.21
C GLY A 10 5.13 5.31 -13.82
N PRO A 11 6.22 5.49 -14.59
CA PRO A 11 7.51 4.99 -14.17
C PRO A 11 7.95 5.77 -12.91
N ALA A 12 8.12 5.08 -11.80
CA ALA A 12 8.82 5.63 -10.65
C ALA A 12 10.22 6.12 -11.09
N PRO A 13 10.76 7.21 -10.52
CA PRO A 13 12.10 7.67 -10.85
C PRO A 13 13.13 6.53 -10.74
N PRO A 14 14.14 6.45 -11.63
CA PRO A 14 15.18 5.44 -11.54
C PRO A 14 15.82 5.38 -10.15
N GLY A 15 16.03 4.16 -9.63
CA GLY A 15 16.54 3.95 -8.27
C GLY A 15 15.49 4.00 -7.17
N SER A 16 14.22 4.17 -7.51
CA SER A 16 13.11 4.00 -6.54
C SER A 16 13.03 2.57 -6.04
N VAL A 17 12.73 2.42 -4.75
CA VAL A 17 12.49 1.12 -4.10
C VAL A 17 11.08 1.06 -3.58
N ALA A 18 10.38 -0.04 -3.87
CA ALA A 18 9.09 -0.32 -3.28
C ALA A 18 9.28 -0.86 -1.86
N ILE A 19 8.46 -0.38 -0.92
CA ILE A 19 8.42 -0.89 0.45
C ILE A 19 7.02 -1.37 0.74
N VAL A 20 6.92 -2.61 1.23
CA VAL A 20 5.65 -3.23 1.59
C VAL A 20 5.56 -3.29 3.11
N LEU A 21 4.47 -2.75 3.63
CA LEU A 21 4.15 -2.70 5.05
C LEU A 21 2.82 -3.42 5.28
N THR A 22 2.60 -3.96 6.48
CA THR A 22 1.31 -4.59 6.81
C THR A 22 0.45 -3.75 7.70
N ALA A 23 -0.82 -3.66 7.31
CA ALA A 23 -1.93 -3.30 8.16
C ALA A 23 -2.61 -4.56 8.73
N LYS A 24 -3.31 -4.40 9.85
CA LYS A 24 -4.07 -5.46 10.52
C LYS A 24 -5.44 -5.71 9.90
N ASN A 25 -6.04 -4.68 9.33
CA ASN A 25 -7.40 -4.72 8.78
C ASN A 25 -7.62 -3.58 7.78
N GLU A 26 -8.75 -3.63 7.08
CA GLU A 26 -9.19 -2.62 6.11
C GLU A 26 -9.33 -1.22 6.72
N ALA A 27 -9.83 -1.10 7.96
CA ALA A 27 -9.99 0.21 8.59
C ALA A 27 -8.65 0.95 8.75
N GLU A 28 -7.59 0.24 9.11
CA GLU A 28 -6.25 0.81 9.22
C GLU A 28 -5.71 1.24 7.85
N LEU A 29 -6.00 0.48 6.78
CA LEU A 29 -5.69 0.89 5.40
C LEU A 29 -6.42 2.17 5.00
N LEU A 30 -7.71 2.28 5.32
CA LEU A 30 -8.52 3.45 4.98
C LEU A 30 -8.08 4.71 5.73
N GLU A 31 -7.62 4.59 6.99
CA GLU A 31 -7.03 5.73 7.70
C GLU A 31 -5.71 6.19 7.07
N LEU A 32 -4.90 5.25 6.57
CA LEU A 32 -3.63 5.58 5.90
C LEU A 32 -3.86 6.29 4.57
N ALA A 33 -4.90 5.90 3.82
CA ALA A 33 -5.26 6.57 2.57
C ALA A 33 -5.58 8.07 2.76
N LYS A 34 -5.94 8.50 3.97
CA LYS A 34 -6.19 9.93 4.29
C LYS A 34 -4.91 10.74 4.49
N LEU A 35 -3.75 10.07 4.67
CA LEU A 35 -2.47 10.74 4.92
C LEU A 35 -1.90 11.40 3.66
N ASP A 36 -2.31 10.93 2.49
CA ASP A 36 -1.82 11.40 1.19
C ASP A 36 -2.97 11.40 0.18
N PRO A 37 -3.32 12.56 -0.43
CA PRO A 37 -4.39 12.62 -1.41
C PRO A 37 -4.11 11.80 -2.68
N ASP A 38 -2.85 11.48 -2.95
CA ASP A 38 -2.44 10.68 -4.11
C ASP A 38 -2.41 9.17 -3.79
N ALA A 39 -2.74 8.78 -2.56
CA ALA A 39 -2.85 7.39 -2.16
C ALA A 39 -3.93 6.65 -2.99
N HIS A 40 -3.58 5.49 -3.53
CA HIS A 40 -4.46 4.70 -4.37
C HIS A 40 -4.89 3.41 -3.68
N PRO A 41 -6.19 3.24 -3.37
CA PRO A 41 -6.68 1.97 -2.84
C PRO A 41 -6.70 0.89 -3.93
N ILE A 42 -6.24 -0.30 -3.54
CA ILE A 42 -6.32 -1.51 -4.32
C ILE A 42 -7.40 -2.37 -3.68
N THR A 43 -8.48 -2.61 -4.43
CA THR A 43 -9.64 -3.37 -3.95
C THR A 43 -9.69 -4.74 -4.58
N GLU A 44 -10.20 -5.72 -3.83
CA GLU A 44 -10.54 -7.03 -4.36
C GLU A 44 -11.64 -6.89 -5.42
N CYS A 45 -11.49 -7.57 -6.55
CA CYS A 45 -12.46 -7.57 -7.64
C CYS A 45 -13.43 -8.76 -7.54
N ASP A 46 -13.02 -9.84 -6.88
CA ASP A 46 -13.75 -11.11 -6.88
C ASP A 46 -14.45 -11.41 -5.54
N GLY A 47 -15.60 -12.08 -5.60
CA GLY A 47 -16.32 -12.53 -4.40
C GLY A 47 -15.52 -13.58 -3.60
N PRO A 48 -15.72 -13.69 -2.27
CA PRO A 48 -16.71 -13.00 -1.44
C PRO A 48 -16.26 -11.63 -0.90
N TYR A 49 -15.03 -11.21 -1.21
CA TYR A 49 -14.43 -10.00 -0.65
C TYR A 49 -14.44 -8.82 -1.63
N ALA A 50 -15.13 -8.94 -2.77
CA ALA A 50 -15.25 -7.90 -3.77
C ALA A 50 -15.59 -6.53 -3.15
N GLY A 51 -14.79 -5.52 -3.50
CA GLY A 51 -14.88 -4.17 -2.96
C GLY A 51 -14.10 -3.92 -1.67
N GLN A 52 -13.58 -4.95 -1.00
CA GLN A 52 -12.72 -4.77 0.16
C GLN A 52 -11.34 -4.24 -0.25
N THR A 53 -10.83 -3.27 0.51
CA THR A 53 -9.50 -2.71 0.30
C THR A 53 -8.45 -3.66 0.83
N LEU A 54 -7.59 -4.16 -0.07
CA LEU A 54 -6.51 -5.10 0.25
C LEU A 54 -5.17 -4.41 0.50
N ALA A 55 -4.94 -3.28 -0.18
CA ALA A 55 -3.71 -2.51 -0.06
C ALA A 55 -3.96 -1.05 -0.41
N ILE A 56 -3.05 -0.16 0.03
CA ILE A 56 -2.97 1.23 -0.40
C ILE A 56 -1.59 1.46 -1.01
N GLY A 57 -1.55 1.93 -2.25
CA GLY A 57 -0.34 2.41 -2.89
C GLY A 57 -0.10 3.88 -2.54
N PHE A 58 1.15 4.24 -2.25
CA PHE A 58 1.60 5.62 -2.11
C PHE A 58 2.59 5.96 -3.22
N PRO A 59 2.60 7.20 -3.73
CA PRO A 59 3.59 7.61 -4.72
C PRO A 59 5.01 7.57 -4.12
N PRO A 60 6.06 7.52 -4.97
CA PRO A 60 7.44 7.62 -4.52
C PRO A 60 7.65 8.89 -3.69
N CYS A 61 8.10 8.73 -2.43
CA CYS A 61 8.37 9.84 -1.53
C CYS A 61 9.77 9.72 -0.91
N VAL A 62 10.38 10.88 -0.63
CA VAL A 62 11.70 10.97 0.03
C VAL A 62 11.55 10.91 1.56
N ASP A 63 10.52 11.54 2.12
CA ASP A 63 10.23 11.48 3.56
C ASP A 63 9.22 10.37 3.87
N ARG A 64 9.72 9.33 4.54
CA ARG A 64 8.98 8.11 4.88
C ARG A 64 8.40 8.14 6.29
N ARG A 65 8.70 9.17 7.09
CA ARG A 65 8.39 9.20 8.53
C ARG A 65 6.90 9.20 8.81
N THR A 66 6.10 9.82 7.95
CA THR A 66 4.64 9.90 8.09
C THR A 66 3.98 8.53 7.97
N ILE A 67 4.46 7.69 7.06
CA ILE A 67 3.89 6.35 6.79
C ILE A 67 4.44 5.32 7.79
N PHE A 68 5.75 5.31 8.03
CA PHE A 68 6.40 4.31 8.88
C PHE A 68 6.03 4.39 10.37
N ARG A 69 5.55 5.55 10.85
CA ARG A 69 5.07 5.67 12.24
C ARG A 69 3.80 4.86 12.51
N HIS A 70 3.01 4.61 11.47
CA HIS A 70 1.69 3.98 11.60
C HIS A 70 1.71 2.49 11.26
N LEU A 71 2.84 1.96 10.78
CA LEU A 71 2.90 0.65 10.15
C LEU A 71 4.12 -0.14 10.58
N ARG A 72 4.00 -1.47 10.54
CA ARG A 72 5.12 -2.39 10.73
C ARG A 72 5.61 -2.90 9.39
N LEU A 73 6.93 -3.06 9.29
CA LEU A 73 7.56 -3.76 8.17
C LEU A 73 6.95 -5.16 8.06
N TRP A 74 6.46 -5.50 6.86
CA TRP A 74 6.04 -6.86 6.59
C TRP A 74 7.25 -7.78 6.62
N LYS A 75 7.14 -8.91 7.34
CA LYS A 75 8.25 -9.87 7.49
C LYS A 75 8.09 -11.15 6.67
N GLY A 76 7.12 -11.20 5.75
CA GLY A 76 6.75 -12.45 5.10
C GLY A 76 5.80 -13.29 5.98
N ALA A 77 4.91 -14.05 5.35
CA ALA A 77 4.28 -15.20 6.01
C ALA A 77 5.31 -16.34 6.12
N PRO A 78 5.25 -17.21 7.15
CA PRO A 78 6.09 -18.41 7.23
C PRO A 78 5.92 -19.32 6.01
#